data_AF-A2N6L1-F1
#
_entry.id   AF-A2N6L1-F1
#
_cell.length_a   1.000
_cell.length_b   1.000
_cell.length_c   1.000
_cell.angle_alpha   90.00
_cell.angle_beta   90.00
_cell.angle_gamma   90.00
#
_symmetry.space_group_name_H-M   'P 1'
#
loop_
_entity.id
_entity.type
_entity.pdbx_description
1 polymer ?
#
loop_
_entity_poly.entity_id
_entity_poly.type
_entity_poly.pdbx_seq_one_letter_code
_entity_poly.pdbx_strand_id
1 'polypeptide(L)' 'EFPDGTTKTVYCNGCQETKYASGRVRVKDEKGTVILDWK' A
#
# COMPACT_ATOMS: atom_id res chain seq x y z
N GLU A 1 -6.65 -1.51 -10.04
CA GLU A 1 -7.79 -1.50 -9.11
C GLU A 1 -8.29 -2.93 -9.02
N PHE A 2 -8.20 -3.53 -7.84
CA PHE A 2 -8.64 -4.91 -7.64
C PHE A 2 -10.17 -4.92 -7.47
N PRO A 3 -10.87 -6.00 -7.87
CA PRO A 3 -12.33 -6.12 -7.67
C PRO A 3 -12.73 -5.99 -6.20
N ASP A 4 -11.80 -6.24 -5.27
CA ASP A 4 -11.94 -6.05 -3.82
C ASP A 4 -11.85 -4.58 -3.36
N GLY A 5 -11.76 -3.62 -4.29
CA GLY A 5 -11.60 -2.19 -4.01
C GLY A 5 -10.25 -1.82 -3.37
N THR A 6 -9.29 -2.74 -3.41
CA THR A 6 -7.91 -2.44 -3.01
C THR A 6 -7.16 -1.81 -4.19
N THR A 7 -6.24 -0.91 -3.87
CA THR A 7 -5.37 -0.24 -4.85
C THR A 7 -3.94 -0.35 -4.37
N LYS A 8 -3.11 -1.01 -5.16
CA LYS A 8 -1.67 -1.10 -4.91
C LYS A 8 -0.94 -0.15 -5.85
N THR A 9 -0.17 0.77 -5.27
CA THR A 9 0.67 1.72 -5.98
C THR A 9 2.12 1.36 -5.69
N VAL A 10 2.90 1.06 -6.73
CA VAL A 10 4.34 0.85 -6.61
C VAL A 10 5.03 2.11 -7.09
N TYR A 11 5.82 2.72 -6.22
CA TYR A 11 6.55 3.95 -6.49
C TYR A 11 7.95 3.61 -7.04
N CYS A 12 8.51 4.55 -7.82
CA CYS A 12 9.84 4.39 -8.42
C CYS A 12 10.98 4.32 -7.38
N ASN A 13 10.73 4.70 -6.13
CA ASN A 13 11.66 4.57 -5.00
C ASN A 13 11.64 3.17 -4.37
N GLY A 14 10.93 2.21 -4.95
CA GLY A 14 10.78 0.85 -4.43
C GLY A 14 9.68 0.69 -3.38
N CYS A 15 9.09 1.79 -2.89
CA CYS A 15 7.99 1.72 -1.93
C CYS A 15 6.71 1.18 -2.59
N GLN A 16 5.96 0.39 -1.83
CA GLN A 16 4.68 -0.16 -2.25
C GLN A 16 3.59 0.31 -1.28
N GLU A 17 2.72 1.18 -1.75
CA GLU A 17 1.51 1.55 -1.04
C GLU A 17 0.35 0.62 -1.42
N THR A 18 -0.41 0.20 -0.41
CA THR A 18 -1.62 -0.61 -0.54
C THR A 18 -2.74 0.14 0.17
N LYS A 19 -3.66 0.71 -0.59
CA LYS A 19 -4.91 1.29 -0.09
C LYS A 19 -5.99 0.22 -0.11
N TYR A 20 -6.70 0.05 0.98
CA TYR A 20 -7.83 -0.86 1.09
C TYR A 20 -9.14 -0.09 0.97
N ALA A 21 -10.17 -0.72 0.41
CA ALA A 21 -11.51 -0.13 0.30
C ALA A 21 -12.10 0.27 1.67
N SER A 22 -11.63 -0.36 2.75
CA SER A 22 -12.06 -0.05 4.11
C SER A 22 -11.47 1.25 4.69
N GLY A 23 -10.68 2.01 3.92
CA GLY A 23 -9.98 3.23 4.38
C GLY A 23 -8.60 2.98 4.97
N ARG A 24 -8.18 1.71 5.14
CA ARG A 24 -6.83 1.38 5.61
C ARG A 24 -5.81 1.67 4.52
N VAL A 25 -4.65 2.18 4.90
CA VAL A 25 -3.53 2.43 4.00
C VAL A 25 -2.26 1.84 4.60
N ARG A 26 -1.59 0.98 3.84
CA ARG A 26 -0.33 0.35 4.25
C ARG A 26 0.75 0.66 3.25
N VAL A 27 1.84 1.28 3.68
CA VAL A 27 3.03 1.54 2.86
C VAL A 27 4.16 0.65 3.32
N LYS A 28 4.74 -0.05 2.36
CA LYS A 28 5.95 -0.84 2.51
C LYS A 28 7.11 -0.12 1.82
N ASP A 29 8.28 -0.22 2.40
CA ASP A 29 9.54 0.17 1.76
C ASP A 29 9.98 -0.87 0.72
N GLU A 30 11.00 -0.57 -0.09
CA GLU A 30 11.64 -1.49 -1.03
C GLU A 30 11.98 -2.85 -0.39
N LYS A 31 12.43 -2.83 0.87
CA LYS A 31 12.80 -4.03 1.63
C LYS A 31 11.61 -4.87 2.11
N GLY A 32 10.38 -4.46 1.80
CA GLY A 32 9.15 -5.12 2.25
C GLY A 32 8.74 -4.81 3.69
N THR A 33 9.51 -3.98 4.40
CA THR A 33 9.19 -3.50 5.75
C THR A 33 8.04 -2.51 5.69
N VAL A 34 7.07 -2.66 6.60
CA VAL A 34 5.96 -1.70 6.73
C VAL A 34 6.47 -0.45 7.43
N ILE A 35 6.47 0.67 6.72
CA ILE A 35 6.86 1.97 7.26
C ILE A 35 5.65 2.81 7.67
N LEU A 36 4.48 2.53 7.09
CA LEU A 36 3.24 3.21 7.43
C LEU A 36 2.09 2.20 7.39
N ASP A 37 1.31 2.16 8.46
CA ASP A 37 0.04 1.47 8.54
C ASP A 37 -0.94 2.42 9.20
N TRP A 38 -1.93 2.85 8.43
CA TRP A 38 -2.98 3.75 8.85
C TRP A 38 -4.32 3.06 8.66
N LYS A 39 -5.26 3.27 9.59
CA LYS A 39 -6.60 2.69 9.55
C LYS A 39 -7.69 3.75 9.56
#